data_AF-A0A949MMR2-F1
#
_entry.id   AF-A0A949MMR2-F1
#
_cell.length_a   1.000
_cell.length_b   1.000
_cell.length_c   1.000
_cell.angle_alpha   90.00
_cell.angle_beta   90.00
_cell.angle_gamma   90.00
#
_symmetry.space_group_name_H-M   'P 1'
#
loop_
_entity.id
_entity.type
_entity.pdbx_description
1 polymer ?
#
loop_
_entity_poly.entity_id
_entity_poly.type
_entity_poly.pdbx_seq_one_letter_code
_entity_poly.pdbx_strand_id
1 'polypeptide(L)'
;MPDEKNENLNKSISLSEASELTGYHPDYLGYLARTGKLQAQKIGRSWVTTHDAIKGLMDKSMTMAEASELTGYHPDYLGYLARTGKLQAQKVGRSWMTTKAAVSDLMKQDKPNATAQVEVADESGQKIKVNIDQSQLKPELKPSAEVAEKLHALKLSVITDIARRQAHETAMQVLAGQAGVEAKSAEEKNKIASDKKQGEKSNGQISTAAASDASSKLVDKDAQKSLDEKLQSMQKELHTQMGAMLDAKISDAAGKVKQRDETLKQIYAADKPTLQVAHIMPTAKHAGEIVAAIDESAPSPALSATSSTSDKVTDSLG
;
A
#
# COMPACT_ATOMS: atom_id res chain seq x y z
N MET A 1 35.56 -20.36 57.58
CA MET A 1 34.48 -20.07 56.61
C MET A 1 35.15 -19.72 55.31
N PRO A 2 35.05 -20.57 54.27
CA PRO A 2 35.59 -20.25 52.95
C PRO A 2 34.66 -19.26 52.26
N ASP A 3 35.23 -18.23 51.64
CA ASP A 3 34.51 -17.16 50.96
C ASP A 3 33.77 -17.67 49.70
N GLU A 4 32.45 -17.79 49.77
CA GLU A 4 31.53 -18.17 48.67
C GLU A 4 31.56 -17.21 47.45
N LYS A 5 32.35 -16.13 47.49
CA LYS A 5 32.43 -15.13 46.42
C LYS A 5 33.32 -15.53 45.23
N ASN A 6 33.97 -16.69 45.28
CA ASN A 6 35.07 -17.01 44.37
C ASN A 6 34.80 -18.08 43.30
N GLU A 7 33.61 -18.70 43.23
CA GLU A 7 33.33 -19.63 42.11
C GLU A 7 33.12 -18.90 40.77
N ASN A 8 32.80 -17.60 40.80
CA ASN A 8 32.75 -16.76 39.60
C ASN A 8 34.13 -16.25 39.12
N LEU A 9 35.22 -16.48 39.87
CA LEU A 9 36.58 -16.18 39.38
C LEU A 9 37.00 -17.12 38.25
N ASN A 10 36.34 -18.28 38.12
CA ASN A 10 36.74 -19.34 37.19
C ASN A 10 36.47 -19.05 35.71
N LYS A 11 36.07 -17.84 35.34
CA LYS A 11 36.19 -17.40 33.94
C LYS A 11 36.43 -15.92 33.76
N SER A 12 37.29 -15.34 34.60
CA SER A 12 37.93 -14.07 34.25
C SER A 12 38.88 -14.30 33.08
N ILE A 13 38.60 -13.67 31.95
CA ILE A 13 39.43 -13.72 30.75
C ILE A 13 40.21 -12.41 30.61
N SER A 14 41.41 -12.50 30.04
CA SER A 14 42.22 -11.31 29.75
C SER A 14 41.59 -10.49 28.62
N LEU A 15 41.93 -9.20 28.52
CA LEU A 15 41.47 -8.38 27.38
C LEU A 15 41.97 -8.89 26.02
N SER A 16 43.13 -9.57 25.98
CA SER A 16 43.65 -10.18 24.75
C SER A 16 42.80 -11.38 24.33
N GLU A 17 42.46 -12.25 25.27
CA GLU A 17 41.58 -13.40 25.02
C GLU A 17 40.16 -12.95 24.65
N ALA A 18 39.63 -11.93 25.35
CA ALA A 18 38.36 -11.32 25.00
C ALA A 18 38.39 -10.67 23.59
N SER A 19 39.54 -10.14 23.17
CA SER A 19 39.72 -9.60 21.81
C SER A 19 39.63 -10.68 20.75
N GLU A 20 40.22 -11.86 20.98
CA GLU A 20 40.11 -13.00 20.08
C GLU A 20 38.68 -13.53 19.99
N LEU A 21 37.96 -13.59 21.11
CA LEU A 21 36.56 -14.05 21.14
C LEU A 21 35.60 -13.09 20.42
N THR A 22 35.83 -11.79 20.57
CA THR A 22 34.90 -10.77 20.04
C THR A 22 35.29 -10.22 18.68
N GLY A 23 36.55 -10.33 18.30
CA GLY A 23 37.15 -9.59 17.19
C GLY A 23 37.37 -8.10 17.47
N TYR A 24 37.04 -7.60 18.66
CA TYR A 24 37.33 -6.21 19.03
C TYR A 24 38.79 -6.01 19.40
N HIS A 25 39.36 -4.85 19.08
CA HIS A 25 40.73 -4.53 19.51
C HIS A 25 40.83 -4.45 21.05
N PRO A 26 41.90 -4.97 21.68
CA PRO A 26 42.03 -4.98 23.14
C PRO A 26 41.99 -3.58 23.76
N ASP A 27 42.51 -2.56 23.09
CA ASP A 27 42.42 -1.17 23.55
C ASP A 27 40.98 -0.65 23.66
N TYR A 28 40.10 -1.08 22.75
CA TYR A 28 38.70 -0.70 22.78
C TYR A 28 37.98 -1.36 23.96
N LEU A 29 38.22 -2.64 24.20
CA LEU A 29 37.71 -3.33 25.39
C LEU A 29 38.25 -2.68 26.68
N GLY A 30 39.53 -2.30 26.69
CA GLY A 30 40.13 -1.55 27.81
C GLY A 30 39.53 -0.16 28.01
N TYR A 31 39.11 0.53 26.95
CA TYR A 31 38.37 1.78 27.05
C TYR A 31 36.96 1.56 27.62
N LEU A 32 36.25 0.52 27.19
CA LEU A 32 34.94 0.16 27.76
C LEU A 32 35.03 -0.21 29.24
N ALA A 33 36.08 -0.94 29.64
CA ALA A 33 36.36 -1.25 31.04
C ALA A 33 36.61 0.02 31.87
N ARG A 34 37.48 0.92 31.38
CA ARG A 34 37.78 2.20 32.06
C ARG A 34 36.58 3.13 32.19
N THR A 35 35.67 3.10 31.22
CA THR A 35 34.43 3.90 31.24
C THR A 35 33.28 3.24 32.02
N GLY A 36 33.49 2.02 32.54
CA GLY A 36 32.46 1.26 33.27
C GLY A 36 31.35 0.70 32.38
N LYS A 37 31.50 0.74 31.05
CA LYS A 37 30.53 0.18 30.09
C LYS A 37 30.64 -1.34 29.94
N LEU A 38 31.81 -1.90 30.27
CA LEU A 38 32.07 -3.32 30.34
C LEU A 38 32.38 -3.70 31.79
N GLN A 39 31.73 -4.73 32.32
CA GLN A 39 32.02 -5.24 33.66
C GLN A 39 33.41 -5.89 33.65
N ALA A 40 34.39 -5.17 34.20
CA ALA A 40 35.78 -5.58 34.24
C ALA A 40 36.40 -5.18 35.59
N GLN A 41 37.36 -5.99 36.04
CA GLN A 41 38.13 -5.75 37.26
C GLN A 41 39.59 -5.47 36.88
N LYS A 42 40.20 -4.49 37.56
CA LYS A 42 41.63 -4.22 37.41
C LYS A 42 42.43 -5.11 38.36
N ILE A 43 43.27 -5.99 37.81
CA ILE A 43 44.17 -6.86 38.58
C ILE A 43 45.61 -6.45 38.24
N GLY A 44 46.28 -5.78 39.19
CA GLY A 44 47.61 -5.23 38.98
C GLY A 44 47.62 -4.14 37.90
N ARG A 45 48.35 -4.38 36.80
CA ARG A 45 48.45 -3.47 35.64
C ARG A 45 47.48 -3.80 34.50
N SER A 46 46.81 -4.94 34.58
CA SER A 46 45.94 -5.44 33.51
C SER A 46 44.47 -5.35 33.92
N TRP A 47 43.60 -5.15 32.94
CA TRP A 47 42.16 -5.31 33.11
C TRP A 47 41.79 -6.75 32.73
N VAL A 48 40.87 -7.34 33.49
CA VAL A 48 40.26 -8.64 33.21
C VAL A 48 38.75 -8.49 33.18
N THR A 49 38.09 -9.25 32.32
CA THR A 49 36.62 -9.22 32.14
C THR A 49 36.07 -10.62 32.33
N THR A 50 34.76 -10.74 32.57
CA THR A 50 34.09 -12.05 32.58
C THR A 50 33.57 -12.38 31.19
N HIS A 51 33.42 -13.68 30.90
CA HIS A 51 32.82 -14.16 29.66
C HIS A 51 31.37 -13.68 29.49
N ASP A 52 30.61 -13.59 30.58
CA ASP A 52 29.21 -13.12 30.55
C ASP A 52 29.10 -11.64 30.20
N ALA A 53 30.03 -10.81 30.70
CA ALA A 53 30.10 -9.39 30.35
C ALA A 53 30.37 -9.20 28.85
N ILE A 54 31.25 -10.04 28.29
CA ILE A 54 31.55 -10.05 26.86
C ILE A 54 30.35 -10.52 26.04
N LYS A 55 29.68 -11.60 26.46
CA LYS A 55 28.46 -12.08 25.80
C LYS A 55 27.36 -11.01 25.79
N GLY A 56 27.15 -10.34 26.92
CA GLY A 56 26.21 -9.23 27.02
C GLY A 56 26.57 -8.03 26.12
N LEU A 57 27.87 -7.78 25.92
CA LEU A 57 28.35 -6.77 24.96
C LEU A 57 27.99 -7.18 23.53
N MET A 58 28.25 -8.43 23.14
CA MET A 58 27.94 -8.94 21.80
C MET A 58 26.44 -8.99 21.53
N ASP A 59 25.62 -9.34 22.53
CA ASP A 59 24.17 -9.34 22.37
C ASP A 59 23.60 -7.93 22.11
N LYS A 60 24.30 -6.90 22.60
CA LYS A 60 23.92 -5.49 22.45
C LYS A 60 24.36 -4.89 21.11
N SER A 61 25.47 -5.36 20.53
CA SER A 61 26.03 -4.82 19.28
C SER A 61 26.14 -5.90 18.21
N MET A 62 25.53 -5.68 17.05
CA MET A 62 25.69 -6.52 15.86
C MET A 62 26.49 -5.79 14.79
N THR A 63 27.14 -6.57 13.94
CA THR A 63 27.82 -6.06 12.74
C THR A 63 26.80 -5.69 11.65
N MET A 64 27.21 -4.88 10.67
CA MET A 64 26.33 -4.54 9.54
C MET A 64 26.00 -5.75 8.65
N ALA A 65 26.84 -6.78 8.63
CA ALA A 65 26.59 -8.02 7.92
C ALA A 65 25.45 -8.81 8.59
N GLU A 66 25.52 -9.00 9.91
CA GLU A 66 24.43 -9.63 10.67
C GLU A 66 23.13 -8.83 10.60
N ALA A 67 23.22 -7.49 10.66
CA ALA A 67 22.06 -6.61 10.48
C ALA A 67 21.44 -6.75 9.08
N SER A 68 22.27 -6.95 8.05
CA SER A 68 21.84 -7.19 6.68
C SER A 68 21.06 -8.50 6.55
N GLU A 69 21.54 -9.57 7.18
CA GLU A 69 20.84 -10.86 7.21
C GLU A 69 19.48 -10.77 7.91
N LEU A 70 19.38 -10.00 9.00
CA LEU A 70 18.14 -9.82 9.74
C LEU A 70 17.10 -8.97 9.01
N THR A 71 17.55 -7.93 8.31
CA THR A 71 16.64 -6.97 7.65
C THR A 71 16.35 -7.30 6.20
N GLY A 72 17.26 -8.02 5.55
CA GLY A 72 17.31 -8.17 4.09
C GLY A 72 17.87 -6.95 3.35
N TYR A 73 18.27 -5.87 4.04
CA TYR A 73 18.93 -4.73 3.41
C TYR A 73 20.40 -5.02 3.14
N HIS A 74 20.96 -4.43 2.08
CA HIS A 74 22.38 -4.56 1.78
C HIS A 74 23.25 -3.89 2.88
N PRO A 75 24.39 -4.45 3.29
CA PRO A 75 25.22 -3.89 4.37
C PRO A 75 25.70 -2.46 4.07
N ASP A 76 25.99 -2.13 2.81
CA ASP A 76 26.38 -0.75 2.43
C ASP A 76 25.26 0.27 2.64
N TYR A 77 24.00 -0.14 2.46
CA TYR A 77 22.84 0.71 2.70
C TYR A 77 22.70 1.02 4.19
N LEU A 78 22.82 -0.01 5.05
CA LEU A 78 22.87 0.17 6.49
C LEU A 78 24.06 1.06 6.91
N GLY A 79 25.22 0.89 6.27
CA GLY A 79 26.37 1.77 6.46
C GLY A 79 26.16 3.21 6.00
N TYR A 80 25.34 3.45 4.97
CA TYR A 80 24.90 4.80 4.57
C TYR A 80 23.95 5.40 5.62
N LEU A 81 22.99 4.64 6.13
CA LEU A 81 22.09 5.08 7.21
C LEU A 81 22.85 5.42 8.49
N ALA A 82 23.87 4.65 8.84
CA ALA A 82 24.76 4.93 9.97
C ALA A 82 25.54 6.25 9.77
N ARG A 83 26.13 6.45 8.59
CA ARG A 83 26.88 7.68 8.26
C ARG A 83 25.99 8.94 8.22
N THR A 84 24.74 8.79 7.80
CA THR A 84 23.76 9.90 7.78
C THR A 84 23.09 10.14 9.14
N GLY A 85 23.36 9.30 10.15
CA GLY A 85 22.75 9.41 11.48
C GLY A 85 21.30 8.92 11.55
N LYS A 86 20.78 8.30 10.49
CA LYS A 86 19.42 7.73 10.45
C LYS A 86 19.32 6.40 11.21
N LEU A 87 20.41 5.64 11.26
CA LEU A 87 20.53 4.42 12.06
C LEU A 87 21.48 4.67 13.23
N GLN A 88 21.04 4.36 14.45
CA GLN A 88 21.91 4.45 15.63
C GLN A 88 23.01 3.40 15.55
N ALA A 89 24.21 3.84 15.19
CA ALA A 89 25.37 3.00 15.01
C ALA A 89 26.63 3.68 15.55
N GLN A 90 27.59 2.87 15.98
CA GLN A 90 28.88 3.32 16.45
C GLN A 90 29.98 2.82 15.51
N LYS A 91 30.93 3.69 15.16
CA LYS A 91 32.10 3.32 14.38
C LYS A 91 33.14 2.69 15.32
N VAL A 92 33.52 1.43 15.06
CA VAL A 92 34.54 0.69 15.80
C VAL A 92 35.63 0.29 14.82
N GLY A 93 36.78 0.98 14.88
CA GLY A 93 37.86 0.80 13.91
C GLY A 93 37.44 1.20 12.49
N ARG A 94 37.48 0.24 11.56
CA ARG A 94 37.08 0.43 10.15
C ARG A 94 35.63 0.04 9.87
N SER A 95 34.94 -0.56 10.84
CA SER A 95 33.59 -1.10 10.68
C SER A 95 32.56 -0.28 11.46
N TRP A 96 31.34 -0.23 10.96
CA TRP A 96 30.20 0.28 11.71
C TRP A 96 29.49 -0.87 12.41
N MET A 97 29.01 -0.63 13.62
CA MET A 97 28.23 -1.58 14.40
C MET A 97 26.94 -0.93 14.89
N THR A 98 25.87 -1.70 14.93
CA THR A 98 24.53 -1.23 15.29
C THR A 98 23.97 -2.10 16.42
N THR A 99 22.83 -1.71 16.98
CA THR A 99 22.16 -2.45 18.04
C THR A 99 20.90 -3.12 17.51
N LYS A 100 20.56 -4.33 18.02
CA LYS A 100 19.32 -5.06 17.69
C LYS A 100 18.07 -4.17 17.79
N ALA A 101 18.01 -3.33 18.81
CA ALA A 101 16.93 -2.36 19.01
C ALA A 101 16.86 -1.32 17.87
N ALA A 102 17.98 -0.71 17.50
CA ALA A 102 18.03 0.28 16.43
C ALA A 102 17.61 -0.29 15.07
N VAL A 103 18.03 -1.52 14.78
CA VAL A 103 17.61 -2.24 13.57
C VAL A 103 16.11 -2.58 13.60
N SER A 104 15.60 -3.01 14.76
CA SER A 104 14.17 -3.26 14.93
C SER A 104 13.33 -1.99 14.75
N ASP A 105 13.83 -0.85 15.23
CA ASP A 105 13.17 0.44 15.08
C ASP A 105 13.20 0.92 13.63
N LEU A 106 14.30 0.68 12.88
CA LEU A 106 14.34 0.89 11.43
C LEU A 106 13.24 0.07 10.72
N MET A 107 13.12 -1.22 11.03
CA MET A 107 12.07 -2.07 10.45
C MET A 107 10.64 -1.67 10.83
N LYS A 108 10.45 -0.96 11.95
CA LYS A 108 9.16 -0.36 12.32
C LYS A 108 8.91 0.94 11.54
N GLN A 109 9.93 1.77 11.39
CA GLN A 109 9.86 3.02 10.65
C GLN A 109 9.63 2.81 9.16
N ASP A 110 10.20 1.75 8.58
CA ASP A 110 9.99 1.32 7.19
C ASP A 110 8.63 0.65 6.95
N LYS A 111 7.78 0.55 7.99
CA LYS A 111 6.34 0.24 7.85
C LYS A 111 5.43 1.50 7.92
N PRO A 112 5.67 2.63 7.24
CA PRO A 112 4.77 3.77 7.36
C PRO A 112 3.50 3.63 6.48
N ASN A 113 3.43 2.65 5.59
CA ASN A 113 2.22 2.23 4.90
C ASN A 113 2.54 0.86 4.29
N ALA A 114 1.64 -0.11 4.39
CA ALA A 114 1.81 -1.36 3.65
C ALA A 114 1.98 -1.02 2.17
N THR A 115 3.22 -1.10 1.66
CA THR A 115 3.54 -0.99 0.25
C THR A 115 2.68 -2.02 -0.45
N ALA A 116 1.59 -1.57 -1.08
CA ALA A 116 0.75 -2.44 -1.88
C ALA A 116 1.68 -3.05 -2.93
N GLN A 117 1.95 -4.36 -2.83
CA GLN A 117 2.68 -5.06 -3.86
C GLN A 117 1.82 -5.01 -5.11
N VAL A 118 2.19 -4.16 -6.07
CA VAL A 118 1.50 -4.09 -7.36
C VAL A 118 2.17 -5.13 -8.25
N GLU A 119 1.43 -6.17 -8.61
CA GLU A 119 1.84 -7.10 -9.66
C GLU A 119 1.66 -6.40 -11.00
N VAL A 120 2.78 -6.04 -11.64
CA VAL A 120 2.77 -5.53 -13.01
C VAL A 120 3.05 -6.73 -13.92
N ALA A 121 2.16 -6.99 -14.87
CA ALA A 121 2.41 -7.97 -15.92
C ALA A 121 3.30 -7.34 -16.99
N ASP A 122 4.38 -8.01 -17.35
CA ASP A 122 5.17 -7.61 -18.51
C ASP A 122 4.43 -7.94 -19.83
N GLU A 123 5.00 -7.52 -20.95
CA GLU A 123 4.48 -7.76 -22.29
C GLU A 123 4.48 -9.25 -22.70
N SER A 124 5.16 -10.12 -21.95
CA SER A 124 5.07 -11.58 -22.08
C SER A 124 3.99 -12.22 -21.19
N GLY A 125 3.29 -11.42 -20.38
CA GLY A 125 2.30 -11.87 -19.40
C GLY A 125 2.90 -12.39 -18.09
N GLN A 126 4.22 -12.28 -17.91
CA GLN A 126 4.90 -12.70 -16.71
C GLN A 126 4.75 -11.61 -15.64
N LYS A 127 4.22 -12.01 -14.47
CA LYS A 127 3.97 -11.10 -13.35
C LYS A 127 5.27 -10.82 -12.60
N ILE A 128 5.72 -9.58 -12.65
CA ILE A 128 6.89 -9.11 -11.89
C ILE A 128 6.37 -8.37 -10.67
N LYS A 129 6.85 -8.76 -9.48
CA LYS A 129 6.55 -8.05 -8.23
C LYS A 129 7.46 -6.85 -8.13
N VAL A 130 6.89 -5.65 -8.23
CA VAL A 130 7.65 -4.39 -8.12
C VAL A 130 7.25 -3.70 -6.82
N ASN A 131 8.23 -3.43 -5.96
CA ASN A 131 8.02 -2.59 -4.78
C ASN A 131 8.11 -1.12 -5.22
N ILE A 132 6.94 -0.47 -5.35
CA ILE A 132 6.88 0.94 -5.69
C ILE A 132 6.89 1.74 -4.39
N ASP A 133 7.91 2.58 -4.20
CA ASP A 133 7.99 3.51 -3.09
C ASP A 133 6.88 4.57 -3.25
N GLN A 134 5.83 4.49 -2.43
CA GLN A 134 4.69 5.43 -2.49
C GLN A 134 5.11 6.87 -2.19
N SER A 135 6.28 7.10 -1.57
CA SER A 135 6.80 8.45 -1.39
C SER A 135 7.28 9.10 -2.70
N GLN A 136 7.61 8.28 -3.71
CA GLN A 136 7.98 8.71 -5.07
C GLN A 136 6.77 8.80 -6.01
N LEU A 137 5.64 8.20 -5.63
CA LEU A 137 4.34 8.55 -6.20
C LEU A 137 4.01 9.96 -5.71
N LYS A 138 4.62 10.95 -6.39
CA LYS A 138 4.28 12.36 -6.34
C LYS A 138 2.76 12.41 -6.16
N PRO A 139 2.25 12.86 -4.99
CA PRO A 139 0.83 12.77 -4.68
C PRO A 139 0.14 13.36 -5.90
N GLU A 140 -0.74 12.56 -6.52
CA GLU A 140 -1.46 12.96 -7.72
C GLU A 140 -1.74 14.43 -7.57
N LEU A 141 -1.05 15.24 -8.40
CA LEU A 141 -1.29 16.66 -8.50
C LEU A 141 -2.77 16.67 -8.78
N LYS A 142 -3.59 16.91 -7.74
CA LYS A 142 -5.03 17.03 -7.88
C LYS A 142 -5.16 17.96 -9.05
N PRO A 143 -5.68 17.49 -10.20
CA PRO A 143 -5.65 18.29 -11.41
C PRO A 143 -6.20 19.63 -10.97
N SER A 144 -5.40 20.69 -11.17
CA SER A 144 -5.79 22.05 -10.80
C SER A 144 -7.28 22.18 -11.15
N ALA A 145 -8.10 22.75 -10.27
CA ALA A 145 -9.56 22.73 -10.44
C ALA A 145 -9.98 23.09 -11.89
N GLU A 146 -9.20 23.96 -12.52
CA GLU A 146 -9.27 24.32 -13.94
C GLU A 146 -9.10 23.14 -14.94
N VAL A 147 -8.12 22.25 -14.74
CA VAL A 147 -7.90 21.05 -15.56
C VAL A 147 -9.02 20.03 -15.35
N ALA A 148 -9.52 19.89 -14.12
CA ALA A 148 -10.65 19.01 -13.83
C ALA A 148 -11.94 19.49 -14.53
N GLU A 149 -12.17 20.80 -14.52
CA GLU A 149 -13.32 21.42 -15.20
C GLU A 149 -13.21 21.27 -16.73
N LYS A 150 -12.03 21.53 -17.31
CA LYS A 150 -11.79 21.32 -18.75
C LYS A 150 -11.98 19.86 -19.15
N LEU A 151 -11.52 18.92 -18.34
CA LEU A 151 -11.70 17.49 -18.60
C LEU A 151 -13.17 17.09 -18.53
N HIS A 152 -13.92 17.63 -17.57
CA HIS A 152 -15.36 17.38 -17.45
C HIS A 152 -16.14 17.95 -18.65
N ALA A 153 -15.81 19.18 -19.06
CA ALA A 153 -16.38 19.81 -20.26
C ALA A 153 -16.09 18.98 -21.53
N LEU A 154 -14.87 18.47 -21.68
CA LEU A 154 -14.49 17.61 -22.80
C LEU A 154 -15.24 16.27 -22.78
N LYS A 155 -15.43 15.67 -21.60
CA LYS A 155 -16.22 14.43 -21.45
C LYS A 155 -17.67 14.65 -21.87
N LEU A 156 -18.27 15.76 -21.45
CA LEU A 156 -19.64 16.10 -21.85
C LEU A 156 -19.75 16.33 -23.36
N SER A 157 -18.80 17.04 -23.98
CA SER A 157 -18.84 17.27 -25.43
C SER A 157 -18.77 15.97 -26.22
N VAL A 158 -17.86 15.05 -25.84
CA VAL A 158 -17.72 13.74 -26.49
C VAL A 158 -19.00 12.91 -26.34
N ILE A 159 -19.60 12.87 -25.14
CA ILE A 159 -20.86 12.16 -24.90
C ILE A 159 -21.98 12.73 -25.77
N THR A 160 -22.10 14.07 -25.86
CA THR A 160 -23.12 14.71 -26.70
C THR A 160 -22.94 14.45 -28.18
N ASP A 161 -21.70 14.39 -28.67
CA ASP A 161 -21.41 14.08 -30.07
C ASP A 161 -21.70 12.62 -30.42
N ILE A 162 -21.39 11.69 -29.52
CA ILE A 162 -21.75 10.27 -29.70
C ILE A 162 -23.27 10.12 -29.75
N ALA A 163 -24.00 10.75 -28.83
CA ALA A 163 -25.46 10.72 -28.81
C ALA A 163 -26.06 11.32 -30.09
N ARG A 164 -25.50 12.43 -30.60
CA ARG A 164 -25.95 13.05 -31.86
C ARG A 164 -25.73 12.12 -33.06
N ARG A 165 -24.58 11.44 -33.13
CA ARG A 165 -24.30 10.48 -34.22
C ARG A 165 -25.27 9.30 -34.20
N GLN A 166 -25.56 8.75 -33.02
CA GLN A 166 -26.54 7.66 -32.86
C GLN A 166 -27.96 8.10 -33.24
N ALA A 167 -28.37 9.32 -32.86
CA ALA A 167 -29.64 9.88 -33.27
C ALA A 167 -29.74 10.09 -34.79
N HIS A 168 -28.66 10.55 -35.44
CA HIS A 168 -28.61 10.69 -36.89
C HIS A 168 -28.67 9.34 -37.61
N GLU A 169 -27.92 8.34 -37.13
CA GLU A 169 -27.93 6.99 -37.70
C GLU A 169 -29.31 6.34 -37.61
N THR A 170 -29.96 6.44 -36.45
CA THR A 170 -31.33 5.95 -36.26
C THR A 170 -32.35 6.68 -37.14
N ALA A 171 -32.23 8.00 -37.31
CA ALA A 171 -33.07 8.76 -38.23
C ALA A 171 -32.90 8.30 -39.69
N MET A 172 -31.66 8.04 -40.13
CA MET A 172 -31.37 7.52 -41.47
C MET A 172 -31.94 6.11 -41.67
N GLN A 173 -31.88 5.24 -40.66
CA GLN A 173 -32.49 3.91 -40.72
C GLN A 173 -34.03 3.98 -40.83
N VAL A 174 -34.67 4.89 -40.11
CA VAL A 174 -36.13 5.09 -40.20
C VAL A 174 -36.55 5.61 -41.58
N LEU A 175 -35.83 6.59 -42.12
CA LEU A 175 -36.09 7.12 -43.48
C LEU A 175 -35.89 6.04 -44.55
N ALA A 176 -34.82 5.26 -44.46
CA ALA A 176 -34.57 4.14 -45.36
C ALA A 176 -35.66 3.06 -45.25
N GLY A 177 -36.14 2.78 -44.03
CA GLY A 177 -37.24 1.87 -43.78
C GLY A 177 -38.56 2.34 -44.42
N GLN A 178 -38.90 3.63 -44.28
CA GLN A 178 -40.10 4.23 -44.87
C GLN A 178 -40.07 4.19 -46.40
N ALA A 179 -38.93 4.52 -47.02
CA ALA A 179 -38.76 4.41 -48.47
C ALA A 179 -38.94 2.97 -48.97
N GLY A 180 -38.48 1.97 -48.20
CA GLY A 180 -38.70 0.56 -48.50
C GLY A 180 -40.16 0.11 -48.42
N VAL A 181 -40.94 0.69 -47.50
CA VAL A 181 -42.38 0.39 -47.36
C VAL A 181 -43.18 1.04 -48.49
N GLU A 182 -42.86 2.29 -48.88
CA GLU A 182 -43.51 2.96 -50.00
C GLU A 182 -43.23 2.28 -51.34
N ALA A 183 -41.99 1.81 -51.57
CA ALA A 183 -41.64 1.07 -52.77
C ALA A 183 -42.43 -0.24 -52.88
N LYS A 184 -42.57 -0.99 -51.79
CA LYS A 184 -43.39 -2.22 -51.76
C LYS A 184 -44.88 -1.95 -51.94
N SER A 185 -45.41 -0.86 -51.37
CA SER A 185 -46.80 -0.46 -51.57
C SER A 185 -47.08 -0.02 -53.02
N ALA A 186 -46.13 0.66 -53.66
CA ALA A 186 -46.23 1.06 -55.06
C ALA A 186 -46.18 -0.16 -56.01
N GLU A 187 -45.34 -1.15 -55.70
CA GLU A 187 -45.27 -2.41 -56.46
C GLU A 187 -46.55 -3.24 -56.34
N GLU A 188 -47.15 -3.31 -55.14
CA GLU A 188 -48.44 -3.98 -54.92
C GLU A 188 -49.60 -3.26 -55.61
N LYS A 189 -49.62 -1.91 -55.62
CA LYS A 189 -50.59 -1.12 -56.41
C LYS A 189 -50.43 -1.32 -57.91
N ASN A 190 -49.20 -1.43 -58.42
CA ASN A 190 -48.96 -1.72 -59.84
C ASN A 190 -49.42 -3.11 -60.24
N LYS A 191 -49.28 -4.11 -59.35
CA LYS A 191 -49.82 -5.46 -59.58
C LYS A 191 -51.35 -5.47 -59.63
N ILE A 192 -52.01 -4.71 -58.75
CA ILE A 192 -53.48 -4.54 -58.78
C ILE A 192 -53.92 -3.75 -60.03
N ALA A 193 -53.14 -2.78 -60.50
CA ALA A 193 -53.43 -2.01 -61.70
C ALA A 193 -53.24 -2.82 -63.00
N SER A 194 -52.28 -3.76 -63.04
CA SER A 194 -52.13 -4.67 -64.19
C SER A 194 -53.29 -5.65 -64.32
N ASP A 195 -53.89 -6.09 -63.21
CA ASP A 195 -55.07 -6.98 -63.25
C ASP A 195 -56.34 -6.23 -63.66
N LYS A 196 -56.39 -4.91 -63.48
CA LYS A 196 -57.54 -4.07 -63.89
C LYS A 196 -57.46 -3.54 -65.33
N LYS A 197 -56.31 -3.69 -66.02
CA LYS A 197 -56.08 -3.14 -67.37
C LYS A 197 -56.51 -4.05 -68.53
N GLN A 198 -57.39 -5.01 -68.27
CA GLN A 198 -58.08 -5.80 -69.30
C GLN A 198 -59.50 -5.31 -69.62
N GLY A 199 -59.95 -4.20 -69.03
CA GLY A 199 -61.23 -3.60 -69.37
C GLY A 199 -61.23 -2.10 -69.15
N GLU A 200 -60.77 -1.34 -70.15
CA GLU A 200 -61.26 0.01 -70.49
C GLU A 200 -60.33 0.64 -71.53
N LYS A 201 -60.59 0.32 -72.81
CA LYS A 201 -60.24 1.18 -73.93
C LYS A 201 -61.36 2.20 -74.04
N SER A 202 -61.10 3.47 -73.71
CA SER A 202 -61.40 4.61 -74.58
C SER A 202 -61.28 5.93 -73.84
N ASN A 203 -60.82 6.90 -74.61
CA ASN A 203 -61.13 8.33 -74.53
C ASN A 203 -60.31 9.24 -73.61
N GLY A 204 -59.73 10.28 -74.23
CA GLY A 204 -59.70 11.62 -73.65
C GLY A 204 -58.33 12.20 -73.30
N GLN A 205 -57.67 12.80 -74.29
CA GLN A 205 -56.74 13.92 -74.07
C GLN A 205 -57.44 15.06 -73.33
N ILE A 206 -56.84 15.66 -72.29
CA ILE A 206 -56.78 17.12 -72.07
C ILE A 206 -55.51 17.45 -71.25
N SER A 207 -54.87 18.55 -71.65
CA SER A 207 -53.79 19.31 -71.02
C SER A 207 -54.05 19.73 -69.56
N THR A 208 -52.99 19.98 -68.80
CA THR A 208 -52.65 21.32 -68.25
C THR A 208 -51.44 21.23 -67.31
N ALA A 209 -50.63 22.28 -67.38
CA ALA A 209 -49.50 22.56 -66.52
C ALA A 209 -49.95 23.33 -65.26
N ALA A 210 -49.04 23.41 -64.29
CA ALA A 210 -48.99 24.33 -63.15
C ALA A 210 -49.52 23.80 -61.80
N ALA A 211 -48.77 24.21 -60.77
CA ALA A 211 -49.04 24.21 -59.33
C ALA A 211 -48.67 22.95 -58.53
N SER A 212 -47.48 22.97 -57.91
CA SER A 212 -47.28 22.37 -56.58
C SER A 212 -46.08 23.00 -55.87
N ASP A 213 -46.16 24.31 -55.62
CA ASP A 213 -45.17 25.07 -54.85
C ASP A 213 -45.89 25.81 -53.72
N ALA A 214 -46.32 25.05 -52.70
CA ALA A 214 -46.75 25.50 -51.37
C ALA A 214 -47.42 24.34 -50.61
N SER A 215 -46.66 23.42 -50.01
CA SER A 215 -47.22 22.42 -49.08
C SER A 215 -46.25 21.95 -48.00
N SER A 216 -45.36 22.83 -47.50
CA SER A 216 -44.35 22.47 -46.49
C SER A 216 -44.46 23.23 -45.15
N LYS A 217 -45.54 23.98 -44.91
CA LYS A 217 -45.71 24.72 -43.66
C LYS A 217 -47.07 24.44 -43.04
N LEU A 218 -47.25 23.23 -42.52
CA LEU A 218 -48.18 22.89 -41.45
C LEU A 218 -47.77 21.50 -40.96
N VAL A 219 -46.57 21.40 -40.39
CA VAL A 219 -46.29 20.29 -39.48
C VAL A 219 -47.13 20.61 -38.25
N ASP A 220 -48.22 19.87 -38.08
CA ASP A 220 -49.12 19.99 -36.94
C ASP A 220 -48.29 19.99 -35.66
N LYS A 221 -48.31 21.12 -34.95
CA LYS A 221 -47.57 21.29 -33.69
C LYS A 221 -47.96 20.20 -32.67
N ASP A 222 -49.17 19.68 -32.79
CA ASP A 222 -49.67 18.58 -31.96
C ASP A 222 -48.98 17.24 -32.28
N ALA A 223 -48.65 16.98 -33.54
CA ALA A 223 -47.88 15.80 -33.93
C ALA A 223 -46.42 15.88 -33.43
N GLN A 224 -45.82 17.07 -33.48
CA GLN A 224 -44.48 17.32 -32.95
C GLN A 224 -44.44 17.09 -31.43
N LYS A 225 -45.43 17.63 -30.71
CA LYS A 225 -45.56 17.46 -29.26
C LYS A 225 -45.74 15.99 -28.85
N SER A 226 -46.55 15.24 -29.61
CA SER A 226 -46.73 13.80 -29.38
C SER A 226 -45.42 13.01 -29.57
N LEU A 227 -44.59 13.41 -30.54
CA LEU A 227 -43.28 12.78 -30.77
C LEU A 227 -42.32 13.05 -29.60
N ASP A 228 -42.27 14.29 -29.11
CA ASP A 228 -41.41 14.69 -27.99
C ASP A 228 -41.81 13.99 -26.68
N GLU A 229 -43.12 13.88 -26.40
CA GLU A 229 -43.61 13.13 -25.24
C GLU A 229 -43.24 11.64 -25.32
N LYS A 230 -43.33 11.05 -26.52
CA LYS A 230 -42.91 9.66 -26.74
C LYS A 230 -41.41 9.48 -26.53
N LEU A 231 -40.58 10.41 -27.02
CA LEU A 231 -39.14 10.40 -26.84
C LEU A 231 -38.75 10.51 -25.35
N GLN A 232 -39.39 11.42 -24.61
CA GLN A 232 -39.18 11.55 -23.17
C GLN A 232 -39.58 10.28 -22.41
N SER A 233 -40.68 9.62 -22.82
CA SER A 233 -41.09 8.36 -22.19
C SER A 233 -40.06 7.24 -22.41
N MET A 234 -39.52 7.11 -23.64
CA MET A 234 -38.48 6.12 -23.94
C MET A 234 -37.18 6.39 -23.17
N GLN A 235 -36.79 7.66 -23.03
CA GLN A 235 -35.61 8.03 -22.23
C GLN A 235 -35.78 7.68 -20.76
N LYS A 236 -36.98 7.91 -20.20
CA LYS A 236 -37.29 7.55 -18.81
C LYS A 236 -37.28 6.04 -18.59
N GLU A 237 -37.80 5.28 -19.55
CA GLU A 237 -37.79 3.83 -19.51
C GLU A 237 -36.36 3.26 -19.61
N LEU A 238 -35.54 3.80 -20.52
CA LEU A 238 -34.12 3.42 -20.64
C LEU A 238 -33.35 3.70 -19.33
N HIS A 239 -33.54 4.87 -18.72
CA HIS A 239 -32.92 5.20 -17.44
C HIS A 239 -33.33 4.25 -16.32
N THR A 240 -34.61 3.87 -16.28
CA THR A 240 -35.14 2.92 -15.29
C THR A 240 -34.52 1.54 -15.50
N GLN A 241 -34.42 1.09 -16.75
CA GLN A 241 -33.84 -0.20 -17.10
C GLN A 241 -32.33 -0.26 -16.78
N MET A 242 -31.59 0.80 -17.08
CA MET A 242 -30.17 0.91 -16.70
C MET A 242 -29.96 0.95 -15.19
N GLY A 243 -30.81 1.67 -14.46
CA GLY A 243 -30.77 1.71 -12.98
C GLY A 243 -30.92 0.32 -12.38
N ALA A 244 -31.96 -0.41 -12.80
CA ALA A 244 -32.21 -1.78 -12.33
C ALA A 244 -31.05 -2.75 -12.67
N MET A 245 -30.44 -2.61 -13.85
CA MET A 245 -29.29 -3.44 -14.21
C MET A 245 -28.05 -3.14 -13.35
N LEU A 246 -27.80 -1.87 -13.02
CA LEU A 246 -26.71 -1.47 -12.14
C LEU A 246 -26.91 -1.97 -10.71
N ASP A 247 -28.12 -1.83 -10.17
CA ASP A 247 -28.45 -2.32 -8.83
C ASP A 247 -28.28 -3.84 -8.71
N ALA A 248 -28.68 -4.60 -9.74
CA ALA A 248 -28.47 -6.04 -9.79
C ALA A 248 -26.97 -6.40 -9.78
N LYS A 249 -26.13 -5.68 -10.53
CA LYS A 249 -24.68 -5.90 -10.55
C LYS A 249 -24.01 -5.55 -9.23
N ILE A 250 -24.44 -4.45 -8.58
CA ILE A 250 -23.93 -4.04 -7.27
C ILE A 250 -24.30 -5.10 -6.22
N SER A 251 -25.53 -5.62 -6.25
CA SER A 251 -25.98 -6.68 -5.35
C SER A 251 -25.17 -7.98 -5.52
N ASP A 252 -24.91 -8.41 -6.76
CA ASP A 252 -24.08 -9.60 -7.03
C ASP A 252 -22.63 -9.41 -6.55
N ALA A 253 -22.06 -8.22 -6.77
CA ALA A 253 -20.72 -7.89 -6.27
C ALA A 253 -20.66 -7.92 -4.72
N ALA A 254 -21.66 -7.36 -4.05
CA ALA A 254 -21.75 -7.37 -2.58
C ALA A 254 -21.88 -8.81 -2.03
N GLY A 255 -22.61 -9.69 -2.73
CA GLY A 255 -22.69 -11.12 -2.39
C GLY A 255 -21.33 -11.82 -2.44
N LYS A 256 -20.54 -11.56 -3.50
CA LYS A 256 -19.19 -12.14 -3.67
C LYS A 256 -18.20 -11.66 -2.60
N VAL A 257 -18.31 -10.41 -2.15
CA VAL A 257 -17.48 -9.89 -1.05
C VAL A 257 -17.79 -10.61 0.25
N LYS A 258 -19.08 -10.79 0.59
CA LYS A 258 -19.47 -11.54 1.81
C LYS A 258 -18.97 -12.98 1.80
N GLN A 259 -19.03 -13.67 0.66
CA GLN A 259 -18.51 -15.03 0.53
C GLN A 259 -17.00 -15.11 0.77
N ARG A 260 -16.24 -14.11 0.30
CA ARG A 260 -14.78 -14.01 0.53
C ARG A 260 -14.44 -13.78 1.99
N ASP A 261 -15.18 -12.91 2.67
CA ASP A 261 -14.97 -12.66 4.10
C ASP A 261 -15.25 -13.91 4.94
N GLU A 262 -16.27 -14.69 4.56
CA GLU A 262 -16.61 -15.94 5.26
C GLU A 262 -15.60 -17.05 5.01
N THR A 263 -15.06 -17.16 3.79
CA THR A 263 -13.95 -18.08 3.50
C THR A 263 -12.67 -17.70 4.25
N LEU A 264 -12.35 -16.40 4.36
CA LEU A 264 -11.21 -15.94 5.17
C LEU A 264 -11.40 -16.31 6.65
N LYS A 265 -12.60 -16.11 7.21
CA LYS A 265 -12.89 -16.53 8.60
C LYS A 265 -12.69 -18.03 8.81
N GLN A 266 -13.09 -18.87 7.85
CA GLN A 266 -12.87 -20.32 7.93
C GLN A 266 -11.38 -20.69 7.90
N ILE A 267 -10.60 -20.04 7.04
CA ILE A 267 -9.13 -20.24 6.99
C ILE A 267 -8.48 -19.87 8.33
N TYR A 268 -8.83 -18.72 8.90
CA TYR A 268 -8.31 -18.30 10.21
C TYR A 268 -8.77 -19.19 11.37
N ALA A 269 -9.94 -19.80 11.28
CA ALA A 269 -10.41 -20.75 12.29
C ALA A 269 -9.66 -22.09 12.21
N ALA A 270 -9.31 -22.55 11.00
CA ALA A 270 -8.59 -23.80 10.78
C ALA A 270 -7.12 -23.74 11.20
N ASP A 271 -6.49 -22.56 11.07
CA ASP A 271 -5.07 -22.36 11.37
C ASP A 271 -4.80 -21.87 12.81
N LYS A 272 -5.73 -22.13 13.74
CA LYS A 272 -5.47 -21.95 15.17
C LYS A 272 -4.71 -23.19 15.64
N PRO A 273 -3.36 -23.16 15.79
CA PRO A 273 -2.66 -24.27 16.40
C PRO A 273 -3.24 -24.46 17.79
N THR A 274 -3.80 -25.63 18.05
CA THR A 274 -4.01 -26.14 19.41
C THR A 274 -2.65 -26.18 20.08
N LEU A 275 -2.27 -25.07 20.70
CA LEU A 275 -1.22 -24.99 21.70
C LEU A 275 -1.69 -25.85 22.87
N GLN A 276 -1.55 -27.16 22.72
CA GLN A 276 -1.43 -28.04 23.87
C GLN A 276 -0.12 -27.63 24.54
N VAL A 277 -0.25 -26.68 25.47
CA VAL A 277 0.79 -26.36 26.43
C VAL A 277 1.01 -27.65 27.22
N ALA A 278 1.96 -28.46 26.78
CA ALA A 278 2.45 -29.60 27.52
C ALA A 278 2.96 -29.05 28.85
N HIS A 279 2.15 -29.25 29.89
CA HIS A 279 2.48 -28.90 31.27
C HIS A 279 3.59 -29.87 31.71
N ILE A 280 4.84 -29.52 31.39
CA ILE A 280 6.02 -30.21 31.91
C ILE A 280 6.11 -29.80 33.37
N MET A 281 5.49 -30.58 34.25
CA MET A 281 5.70 -30.48 35.69
C MET A 281 7.17 -30.84 36.00
N PRO A 282 7.96 -29.94 36.61
CA PRO A 282 9.25 -30.32 37.14
C PRO A 282 9.03 -31.21 38.35
N THR A 283 9.51 -32.45 38.27
CA THR A 283 9.52 -33.39 39.38
C THR A 283 10.44 -32.87 40.49
N ALA A 284 9.83 -32.46 41.59
CA ALA A 284 10.51 -32.07 42.82
C ALA A 284 11.26 -33.26 43.41
N LYS A 285 12.60 -33.22 43.41
CA LYS A 285 13.41 -34.14 44.22
C LYS A 285 14.68 -33.56 44.85
N HIS A 286 14.81 -32.24 44.93
CA HIS A 286 15.85 -31.59 45.73
C HIS A 286 15.25 -30.40 46.48
N ALA A 287 14.40 -30.72 47.47
CA ALA A 287 14.00 -29.80 48.52
C ALA A 287 14.82 -30.15 49.77
N GLY A 288 15.87 -29.38 50.01
CA GLY A 288 16.70 -29.48 51.20
C GLY A 288 17.45 -28.17 51.34
N GLU A 289 17.06 -27.40 52.34
CA GLU A 289 17.71 -26.20 52.85
C GLU A 289 17.74 -24.98 51.92
N ILE A 290 16.90 -23.99 52.24
CA ILE A 290 17.36 -22.73 52.83
C ILE A 290 16.12 -22.03 53.40
N VAL A 291 16.01 -22.03 54.72
CA VAL A 291 15.15 -21.15 55.51
C VAL A 291 16.09 -20.20 56.25
N ALA A 292 15.65 -18.96 56.38
CA ALA A 292 16.17 -17.87 57.21
C ALA A 292 17.21 -16.93 56.57
N ALA A 293 16.73 -15.72 56.25
CA ALA A 293 17.18 -14.46 56.85
C ALA A 293 17.06 -13.32 55.82
N ILE A 294 15.87 -12.73 55.76
CA ILE A 294 15.71 -11.37 55.22
C ILE A 294 15.98 -10.47 56.42
N ASP A 295 17.22 -9.96 56.52
CA ASP A 295 17.58 -8.89 57.45
C ASP A 295 17.88 -7.61 56.65
N GLU A 296 17.35 -6.52 57.17
CA GLU A 296 17.04 -5.26 56.54
C GLU A 296 18.11 -4.25 56.95
N SER A 297 19.06 -3.92 56.06
CA SER A 297 20.05 -2.88 56.34
C SER A 297 20.50 -2.16 55.07
N ALA A 298 19.83 -1.05 54.76
CA ALA A 298 20.25 -0.06 53.78
C ALA A 298 21.05 1.07 54.44
N PRO A 299 22.18 1.51 53.87
CA PRO A 299 22.72 2.84 54.12
C PRO A 299 22.54 3.78 52.91
N SER A 300 22.00 4.96 53.18
CA SER A 300 21.87 6.09 52.24
C SER A 300 23.22 6.60 51.72
N PRO A 301 23.35 6.98 50.44
CA PRO A 301 24.48 7.76 49.97
C PRO A 301 24.20 9.27 50.04
N ALA A 302 25.10 9.98 50.72
CA ALA A 302 25.15 11.42 50.83
C ALA A 302 25.47 12.09 49.48
N LEU A 303 24.74 13.16 49.18
CA LEU A 303 24.98 14.08 48.07
C LEU A 303 26.17 14.99 48.39
N SER A 304 27.23 14.92 47.58
CA SER A 304 28.30 15.92 47.57
C SER A 304 28.21 16.77 46.32
N ALA A 305 28.01 18.07 46.56
CA ALA A 305 28.07 19.14 45.58
C ALA A 305 29.51 19.35 45.08
N THR A 306 29.68 19.60 43.79
CA THR A 306 30.89 20.22 43.26
C THR A 306 30.54 21.49 42.48
N SER A 307 31.24 22.55 42.88
CA SER A 307 31.09 23.94 42.49
C SER A 307 31.57 24.20 41.07
N SER A 308 30.77 24.99 40.37
CA SER A 308 31.07 25.70 39.12
C SER A 308 32.11 26.78 39.34
N THR A 309 33.25 26.71 38.63
CA THR A 309 34.16 27.84 38.44
C THR A 309 34.31 28.09 36.95
N SER A 310 33.63 29.13 36.47
CA SER A 310 33.69 29.64 35.11
C SER A 310 34.66 30.81 35.04
N ASP A 311 35.87 30.56 34.54
CA ASP A 311 36.84 31.60 34.21
C ASP A 311 36.58 32.14 32.80
N LYS A 312 36.48 33.47 32.74
CA LYS A 312 36.15 34.28 31.57
C LYS A 312 37.46 34.86 31.02
N VAL A 313 37.96 34.29 29.93
CA VAL A 313 39.10 34.85 29.18
C VAL A 313 38.55 35.75 28.08
N THR A 314 38.76 37.06 28.24
CA THR A 314 38.59 38.06 27.20
C THR A 314 39.94 38.28 26.54
N ASP A 315 40.10 37.91 25.26
CA ASP A 315 41.18 38.43 24.43
C ASP A 315 40.60 39.41 23.41
N SER A 316 41.05 40.65 23.55
CA SER A 316 40.92 41.74 22.58
C SER A 316 42.22 41.81 21.80
N LEU A 317 42.15 41.77 20.47
CA LEU A 317 43.24 42.23 19.61
C LEU A 317 42.65 43.12 18.52
N GLY A 318 43.16 44.35 18.50
CA GLY A 318 43.16 45.23 17.33
C GLY A 318 44.38 44.97 16.45
#